data_AF-A0A142X6U6-F1
#
_entry.id   AF-A0A142X6U6-F1
#
_cell.length_a   1.000
_cell.length_b   1.000
_cell.length_c   1.000
_cell.angle_alpha   90.00
_cell.angle_beta   90.00
_cell.angle_gamma   90.00
#
_symmetry.space_group_name_H-M   'P 1'
#
loop_
_entity.id
_entity.type
_entity.pdbx_description
1 polymer ?
#
loop_
_entity_poly.entity_id
_entity_poly.type
_entity_poly.pdbx_seq_one_letter_code
_entity_poly.pdbx_strand_id
1 'polypeptide(L)'
;MRLAHRFAAFAAALLVASIAHGIAGSSRIAEPGRPATVSESLPQGTAEFVNLPSRTEGWNDWFSEWPNDVNHYLYQAHDPAQINALIEQFARIQSDRLQIRLAPLPEPKGLGWTTSLKTGNGVAAVFSIGDQAILDRWYEQLDGRRFGVMEFTGKPIAVPPTLTLFVDHQAIDLGSLKIPPQISVAAGYLPTVSEMPVKIAPATAQPAEVKSDKTAPPPVPADPAVEAATRRIQTYLNQRPARPDAASRDGAR
;
A
#
# COMPACT_ATOMS: atom_id res chain seq x y z
N MET A 1 64.06 13.72 14.35
CA MET A 1 63.25 13.49 13.13
C MET A 1 62.52 12.13 13.11
N ARG A 2 61.71 11.80 14.13
CA ARG A 2 60.84 10.58 14.12
C ARG A 2 59.53 10.77 14.90
N LEU A 3 58.96 11.98 14.87
CA LEU A 3 57.69 12.27 15.57
C LEU A 3 56.62 12.92 14.67
N ALA A 4 56.97 13.30 13.43
CA ALA A 4 56.09 14.05 12.54
C ALA A 4 55.30 13.18 11.55
N HIS A 5 55.46 11.86 11.54
CA HIS A 5 54.86 10.98 10.51
C HIS A 5 53.75 10.06 11.05
N ARG A 6 53.40 10.15 12.35
CA ARG A 6 52.31 9.34 12.94
C ARG A 6 50.98 10.09 13.09
N PHE A 7 50.94 11.40 12.85
CA PHE A 7 49.72 12.20 12.94
C PHE A 7 48.97 12.38 11.62
N ALA A 8 49.61 12.10 10.47
CA ALA A 8 48.98 12.27 9.16
C ALA A 8 47.98 11.14 8.80
N ALA A 9 48.07 9.98 9.45
CA ALA A 9 47.17 8.85 9.17
C ALA A 9 45.84 8.88 9.96
N PHE A 10 45.74 9.71 11.02
CA PHE A 10 44.52 9.79 11.83
C PHE A 10 43.52 10.86 11.34
N ALA A 11 43.99 11.85 10.59
CA ALA A 11 43.16 12.94 10.05
C ALA A 11 42.38 12.56 8.78
N ALA A 12 42.74 11.46 8.10
CA ALA A 12 42.03 10.97 6.91
C ALA A 12 40.86 10.03 7.23
N ALA A 13 40.67 9.63 8.50
CA ALA A 13 39.63 8.67 8.90
C ALA A 13 38.37 9.31 9.52
N LEU A 14 38.30 10.64 9.65
CA LEU A 14 37.34 11.32 10.54
C LEU A 14 36.37 12.31 9.87
N LEU A 15 36.25 12.34 8.54
CA LEU A 15 35.41 13.36 7.88
C LEU A 15 34.56 12.84 6.71
N VAL A 16 34.03 11.63 6.86
CA VAL A 16 32.76 11.29 6.21
C VAL A 16 31.76 11.02 7.32
N ALA A 17 31.38 12.07 8.04
CA ALA A 17 30.07 12.11 8.69
C ALA A 17 29.04 12.17 7.56
N SER A 18 28.82 11.02 6.91
CA SER A 18 27.80 10.85 5.89
C SER A 18 26.48 11.20 6.56
N ILE A 19 25.91 12.35 6.23
CA ILE A 19 24.46 12.51 6.31
C ILE A 19 23.95 11.48 5.31
N ALA A 20 23.62 10.28 5.79
CA ALA A 20 22.93 9.29 4.99
C ALA A 20 21.60 9.96 4.61
N HIS A 21 21.50 10.39 3.36
CA HIS A 21 20.24 10.92 2.86
C HIS A 21 19.33 9.71 2.66
N GLY A 22 18.11 9.76 3.19
CA GLY A 22 17.10 8.76 2.88
C GLY A 22 16.89 8.67 1.37
N ILE A 23 16.88 7.45 0.83
CA ILE A 23 16.64 7.17 -0.58
C ILE A 23 15.22 6.63 -0.70
N ALA A 24 14.44 7.21 -1.60
CA ALA A 24 13.13 6.71 -1.99
C ALA A 24 13.21 6.12 -3.40
N GLY A 25 12.37 5.13 -3.68
CA GLY A 25 12.23 4.59 -5.02
C GLY A 25 11.11 3.58 -5.12
N SER A 26 11.06 2.90 -6.27
CA SER A 26 10.20 1.75 -6.46
C SER A 26 10.98 0.60 -7.06
N SER A 27 10.58 -0.60 -6.66
CA SER A 27 11.14 -1.86 -7.13
C SER A 27 10.05 -2.65 -7.82
N ARG A 28 10.38 -3.23 -8.98
CA ARG A 28 9.54 -4.27 -9.57
C ARG A 28 9.81 -5.58 -8.83
N ILE A 29 8.76 -6.16 -8.24
CA ILE A 29 8.83 -7.38 -7.43
C ILE A 29 8.23 -8.59 -8.15
N ALA A 30 7.52 -8.37 -9.26
CA ALA A 30 7.01 -9.45 -10.11
C ALA A 30 6.95 -9.02 -11.58
N GLU A 31 7.26 -9.96 -12.47
CA GLU A 31 7.23 -9.79 -13.92
C GLU A 31 6.11 -10.63 -14.55
N PRO A 32 5.58 -10.23 -15.73
CA PRO A 32 4.62 -11.03 -16.46
C PRO A 32 5.19 -12.42 -16.76
N GLY A 33 4.41 -13.48 -16.50
CA GLY A 33 4.76 -14.86 -16.82
C GLY A 33 5.88 -15.50 -15.98
N ARG A 34 6.45 -14.79 -14.98
CA ARG A 34 7.45 -15.36 -14.06
C ARG A 34 6.88 -15.51 -12.65
N PRO A 35 7.11 -16.63 -11.95
CA PRO A 35 6.67 -16.73 -10.56
C PRO A 35 7.24 -15.58 -9.70
N ALA A 36 6.38 -14.93 -8.92
CA ALA A 36 6.76 -14.01 -7.87
C ALA A 36 7.13 -14.81 -6.63
N THR A 37 8.24 -14.44 -6.01
CA THR A 37 8.62 -14.94 -4.69
C THR A 37 7.84 -14.18 -3.63
N VAL A 38 7.24 -14.90 -2.70
CA VAL A 38 6.56 -14.33 -1.54
C VAL A 38 7.26 -14.76 -0.26
N SER A 39 7.23 -13.89 0.75
CA SER A 39 7.75 -14.22 2.08
C SER A 39 6.91 -15.32 2.72
N GLU A 40 7.55 -16.24 3.43
CA GLU A 40 6.89 -17.32 4.18
C GLU A 40 6.07 -16.80 5.37
N SER A 41 6.32 -15.57 5.83
CA SER A 41 5.52 -14.92 6.88
C SER A 41 4.17 -14.39 6.39
N LEU A 42 3.93 -14.36 5.07
CA LEU A 42 2.64 -13.93 4.53
C LEU A 42 1.58 -15.02 4.76
N PRO A 43 0.28 -14.64 4.83
CA PRO A 43 -0.82 -15.58 4.95
C PRO A 43 -0.77 -16.72 3.92
N GLN A 44 -1.09 -17.94 4.36
CA GLN A 44 -1.18 -19.10 3.47
C GLN A 44 -2.19 -18.84 2.33
N GLY A 45 -1.87 -19.25 1.11
CA GLY A 45 -2.67 -18.95 -0.09
C GLY A 45 -2.20 -17.70 -0.85
N THR A 46 -1.33 -16.87 -0.25
CA THR A 46 -0.82 -15.65 -0.91
C THR A 46 0.05 -16.01 -2.11
N ALA A 47 0.93 -17.00 -2.00
CA ALA A 47 1.83 -17.42 -3.08
C ALA A 47 1.05 -17.85 -4.34
N GLU A 48 0.00 -18.64 -4.14
CA GLU A 48 -0.89 -19.13 -5.18
C GLU A 48 -1.65 -17.97 -5.83
N PHE A 49 -2.16 -17.04 -5.01
CA PHE A 49 -2.92 -15.89 -5.50
C PHE A 49 -2.06 -14.91 -6.32
N VAL A 50 -0.87 -14.56 -5.84
CA VAL A 50 0.02 -13.63 -6.58
C VAL A 50 0.57 -14.23 -7.87
N ASN A 51 0.50 -15.56 -8.02
CA ASN A 51 0.99 -16.27 -9.20
C ASN A 51 -0.11 -16.74 -10.14
N LEU A 52 -1.34 -16.24 -9.98
CA LEU A 52 -2.40 -16.48 -10.96
C LEU A 52 -1.97 -15.97 -12.35
N PRO A 53 -2.36 -16.67 -13.44
CA PRO A 53 -1.99 -16.27 -14.81
C PRO A 53 -2.45 -14.87 -15.23
N SER A 54 -3.49 -14.33 -14.58
CA SER A 54 -4.00 -12.98 -14.83
C SER A 54 -3.13 -11.86 -14.24
N ARG A 55 -2.14 -12.18 -13.39
CA ARG A 55 -1.20 -11.18 -12.87
C ARG A 55 -0.28 -10.69 -13.98
N THR A 56 -0.26 -9.38 -14.21
CA THR A 56 0.67 -8.76 -15.16
C THR A 56 2.00 -8.43 -14.49
N GLU A 57 1.99 -7.64 -13.43
CA GLU A 57 3.21 -7.13 -12.81
C GLU A 57 3.05 -6.96 -11.30
N GLY A 58 4.16 -6.71 -10.61
CA GLY A 58 4.14 -6.33 -9.20
C GLY A 58 5.19 -5.29 -8.87
N TRP A 59 4.85 -4.40 -7.95
CA TRP A 59 5.65 -3.26 -7.54
C TRP A 59 5.65 -3.07 -6.02
N ASN A 60 6.73 -2.50 -5.50
CA ASN A 60 6.84 -2.03 -4.13
C ASN A 60 7.52 -0.67 -4.15
N ASP A 61 6.82 0.35 -3.65
CA ASP A 61 7.44 1.64 -3.37
C ASP A 61 8.15 1.54 -2.01
N TRP A 62 9.38 2.02 -1.89
CA TRP A 62 10.20 1.89 -0.68
C TRP A 62 10.92 3.19 -0.31
N PHE A 63 11.23 3.31 0.97
CA PHE A 63 12.12 4.33 1.52
C PHE A 63 13.19 3.65 2.37
N SER A 64 14.46 4.04 2.23
CA SER A 64 15.57 3.34 2.89
C SER A 64 15.50 3.40 4.42
N GLU A 65 14.83 4.42 4.98
CA GLU A 65 14.76 4.63 6.42
C GLU A 65 13.43 4.16 7.03
N TRP A 66 12.40 3.93 6.19
CA TRP A 66 11.06 3.53 6.63
C TRP A 66 10.58 2.34 5.80
N PRO A 67 10.28 1.18 6.40
CA PRO A 67 9.70 0.06 5.69
C PRO A 67 8.32 0.45 5.19
N ASN A 68 8.25 0.83 3.92
CA ASN A 68 7.04 0.63 3.17
C ASN A 68 7.06 -0.81 2.66
N ASP A 69 6.42 -1.68 3.43
CA ASP A 69 6.37 -3.12 3.18
C ASP A 69 5.22 -3.51 2.24
N VAL A 70 4.50 -2.53 1.68
CA VAL A 70 3.32 -2.79 0.86
C VAL A 70 3.73 -3.20 -0.54
N ASN A 71 3.43 -4.45 -0.88
CA ASN A 71 3.59 -5.00 -2.21
C ASN A 71 2.27 -4.89 -2.97
N HIS A 72 2.34 -4.42 -4.22
CA HIS A 72 1.22 -4.30 -5.14
C HIS A 72 1.36 -5.28 -6.30
N TYR A 73 0.31 -6.04 -6.62
CA TYR A 73 0.25 -6.95 -7.76
C TYR A 73 -0.95 -6.61 -8.64
N LEU A 74 -0.74 -6.43 -9.94
CA LEU A 74 -1.71 -5.90 -10.87
C LEU A 74 -2.35 -7.06 -11.64
N TYR A 75 -3.67 -6.98 -11.80
CA TYR A 75 -4.47 -7.99 -12.50
C TYR A 75 -5.29 -7.35 -13.60
N GLN A 76 -5.13 -7.87 -14.80
CA GLN A 76 -6.02 -7.56 -15.91
C GLN A 76 -7.22 -8.50 -15.89
N ALA A 77 -8.38 -7.97 -16.27
CA ALA A 77 -9.59 -8.74 -16.49
C ALA A 77 -10.37 -8.13 -17.65
N HIS A 78 -10.99 -8.97 -18.46
CA HIS A 78 -11.74 -8.53 -19.64
C HIS A 78 -13.26 -8.52 -19.41
N ASP A 79 -13.74 -9.29 -18.44
CA ASP A 79 -15.16 -9.48 -18.17
C ASP A 79 -15.45 -9.70 -16.68
N PRO A 80 -16.73 -9.58 -16.25
CA PRO A 80 -17.14 -9.82 -14.87
C PRO A 80 -16.92 -11.25 -14.36
N ALA A 81 -16.84 -12.25 -15.24
CA ALA A 81 -16.59 -13.63 -14.81
C ALA A 81 -15.15 -13.79 -14.30
N GLN A 82 -14.17 -13.17 -14.97
CA GLN A 82 -12.79 -13.15 -14.53
C GLN A 82 -12.59 -12.44 -13.19
N ILE A 83 -13.33 -11.35 -12.95
CA ILE A 83 -13.32 -10.65 -11.65
C ILE A 83 -13.88 -11.53 -10.54
N ASN A 84 -14.99 -12.22 -10.79
CA ASN A 84 -15.56 -13.14 -9.82
C ASN A 84 -14.64 -14.33 -9.53
N ALA A 85 -13.97 -14.88 -10.55
CA ALA A 85 -12.95 -15.91 -10.37
C ALA A 85 -11.76 -15.38 -9.53
N LEU A 86 -11.32 -14.14 -9.77
CA LEU A 86 -10.27 -13.50 -8.98
C LEU A 86 -10.68 -13.33 -7.51
N ILE A 87 -11.91 -12.87 -7.24
CA ILE A 87 -12.46 -12.75 -5.89
C ILE A 87 -12.54 -14.10 -5.20
N GLU A 88 -12.95 -15.16 -5.91
CA GLU A 88 -12.99 -16.51 -5.37
C GLU A 88 -11.60 -17.02 -4.98
N GLN A 89 -10.58 -16.80 -5.81
CA GLN A 89 -9.20 -17.16 -5.46
C GLN A 89 -8.67 -16.32 -4.29
N PHE A 90 -8.99 -15.01 -4.26
CA PHE A 90 -8.61 -14.13 -3.16
C PHE A 90 -9.20 -14.60 -1.82
N ALA A 91 -10.43 -15.12 -1.84
CA ALA A 91 -11.10 -15.65 -0.67
C ALA A 91 -10.43 -16.91 -0.06
N ARG A 92 -9.49 -17.54 -0.78
CA ARG A 92 -8.74 -18.73 -0.32
C ARG A 92 -7.52 -18.38 0.52
N ILE A 93 -7.12 -17.09 0.57
CA ILE A 93 -6.05 -16.63 1.43
C ILE A 93 -6.49 -16.75 2.90
N GLN A 94 -5.70 -17.45 3.71
CA GLN A 94 -5.99 -17.68 5.12
C GLN A 94 -5.60 -16.47 5.96
N SER A 95 -6.49 -15.48 6.02
CA SER A 95 -6.32 -14.25 6.82
C SER A 95 -7.62 -13.90 7.55
N ASP A 96 -7.49 -13.45 8.81
CA ASP A 96 -8.62 -12.92 9.58
C ASP A 96 -9.17 -11.61 9.00
N ARG A 97 -8.36 -10.91 8.20
CA ARG A 97 -8.68 -9.64 7.55
C ARG A 97 -8.46 -9.78 6.05
N LEU A 98 -9.53 -10.07 5.31
CA LEU A 98 -9.59 -9.93 3.85
C LEU A 98 -10.42 -8.70 3.50
N GLN A 99 -9.88 -7.84 2.64
CA GLN A 99 -10.54 -6.60 2.26
C GLN A 99 -10.71 -6.49 0.74
N ILE A 100 -11.88 -6.01 0.30
CA ILE A 100 -12.06 -5.44 -1.03
C ILE A 100 -12.29 -3.94 -0.90
N ARG A 101 -11.56 -3.17 -1.71
CA ARG A 101 -11.75 -1.73 -1.86
C ARG A 101 -12.35 -1.42 -3.22
N LEU A 102 -13.36 -0.57 -3.24
CA LEU A 102 -14.01 -0.11 -4.48
C LEU A 102 -13.49 1.30 -4.79
N ALA A 103 -12.65 1.42 -5.81
CA ALA A 103 -12.08 2.68 -6.25
C ALA A 103 -12.94 3.30 -7.38
N PRO A 104 -13.31 4.60 -7.29
CA PRO A 104 -14.16 5.28 -8.28
C PRO A 104 -13.36 5.72 -9.52
N LEU A 105 -12.53 4.82 -10.05
CA LEU A 105 -11.64 5.07 -11.18
C LEU A 105 -11.74 3.92 -12.17
N PRO A 106 -11.42 4.15 -13.46
CA PRO A 106 -11.41 3.09 -14.46
C PRO A 106 -10.20 2.16 -14.35
N GLU A 107 -9.08 2.65 -13.80
CA GLU A 107 -7.82 1.91 -13.65
C GLU A 107 -6.91 2.64 -12.65
N PRO A 108 -5.86 1.99 -12.10
CA PRO A 108 -4.88 2.66 -11.25
C PRO A 108 -4.03 3.65 -12.06
N LYS A 109 -3.84 4.85 -11.50
CA LYS A 109 -2.91 5.86 -12.05
C LYS A 109 -1.51 5.78 -11.42
N GLY A 110 -1.40 5.18 -10.24
CA GLY A 110 -0.15 4.99 -9.52
C GLY A 110 -0.31 3.95 -8.41
N LEU A 111 0.82 3.49 -7.87
CA LEU A 111 0.91 2.42 -6.87
C LEU A 111 1.58 2.89 -5.58
N GLY A 112 1.42 4.17 -5.26
CA GLY A 112 2.14 4.82 -4.19
C GLY A 112 2.54 6.24 -4.59
N TRP A 113 3.74 6.61 -4.18
CA TRP A 113 4.28 7.96 -4.19
C TRP A 113 5.35 8.12 -5.27
N THR A 114 5.94 7.03 -5.74
CA THR A 114 6.99 7.03 -6.76
C THR A 114 6.60 6.27 -8.03
N THR A 115 5.64 5.34 -7.95
CA THR A 115 5.21 4.55 -9.12
C THR A 115 3.96 5.14 -9.79
N SER A 116 4.12 5.56 -11.04
CA SER A 116 3.03 5.99 -11.94
C SER A 116 2.79 4.95 -13.04
N LEU A 117 1.53 4.72 -13.37
CA LEU A 117 1.11 3.83 -14.45
C LEU A 117 0.60 4.63 -15.64
N LYS A 118 0.80 4.09 -16.84
CA LYS A 118 0.24 4.68 -18.06
C LYS A 118 -1.28 4.52 -18.06
N THR A 119 -1.98 5.50 -18.63
CA THR A 119 -3.41 5.35 -18.96
C THR A 119 -3.60 4.27 -20.02
N GLY A 120 -4.72 3.54 -19.95
CA GLY A 120 -5.03 2.39 -20.80
C GLY A 120 -4.21 1.15 -20.43
N ASN A 121 -3.86 0.99 -19.15
CA ASN A 121 -3.11 -0.18 -18.67
C ASN A 121 -3.98 -1.44 -18.53
N GLY A 122 -5.32 -1.29 -18.56
CA GLY A 122 -6.27 -2.40 -18.56
C GLY A 122 -6.34 -3.15 -17.23
N VAL A 123 -5.76 -2.59 -16.16
CA VAL A 123 -5.76 -3.21 -14.84
C VAL A 123 -7.11 -2.95 -14.19
N ALA A 124 -7.85 -4.06 -13.99
CA ALA A 124 -9.17 -4.04 -13.39
C ALA A 124 -9.11 -4.18 -11.86
N ALA A 125 -8.03 -4.78 -11.35
CA ALA A 125 -7.83 -5.01 -9.93
C ALA A 125 -6.36 -4.95 -9.53
N VAL A 126 -6.10 -4.52 -8.29
CA VAL A 126 -4.77 -4.55 -7.68
C VAL A 126 -4.85 -5.20 -6.32
N PHE A 127 -4.03 -6.22 -6.11
CA PHE A 127 -3.83 -6.84 -4.82
C PHE A 127 -2.70 -6.13 -4.07
N SER A 128 -2.96 -5.77 -2.82
CA SER A 128 -2.00 -5.11 -1.93
C SER A 128 -1.85 -5.91 -0.65
N ILE A 129 -0.61 -6.09 -0.19
CA ILE A 129 -0.31 -6.80 1.06
C ILE A 129 0.99 -6.30 1.68
N GLY A 130 0.98 -6.09 3.00
CA GLY A 130 2.17 -5.85 3.81
C GLY A 130 2.62 -7.13 4.54
N ASP A 131 3.86 -7.14 5.03
CA ASP A 131 4.46 -8.21 5.80
C ASP A 131 4.74 -7.76 7.24
N GLN A 132 3.87 -8.19 8.16
CA GLN A 132 3.99 -7.84 9.58
C GLN A 132 5.34 -8.24 10.18
N ALA A 133 5.98 -9.31 9.70
CA ALA A 133 7.28 -9.73 10.21
C ALA A 133 8.40 -8.75 9.80
N ILE A 134 8.28 -8.09 8.64
CA ILE A 134 9.20 -7.02 8.23
C ILE A 134 9.01 -5.80 9.13
N LEU A 135 7.75 -5.38 9.36
CA LEU A 135 7.46 -4.24 10.21
C LEU A 135 7.90 -4.47 11.65
N ASP A 136 7.68 -5.67 12.18
CA ASP A 136 8.10 -6.03 13.54
C ASP A 136 9.63 -5.96 13.69
N ARG A 137 10.38 -6.54 12.75
CA ARG A 137 11.85 -6.48 12.78
C ARG A 137 12.39 -5.06 12.68
N TRP A 138 11.80 -4.23 11.82
CA TRP A 138 12.18 -2.83 11.72
C TRP A 138 11.85 -2.08 13.02
N TYR A 139 10.65 -2.28 13.57
CA TYR A 139 10.21 -1.61 14.77
C TYR A 139 11.09 -1.92 15.98
N GLU A 140 11.60 -3.16 16.08
CA GLU A 140 12.55 -3.60 17.12
C GLU A 140 13.90 -2.87 17.05
N GLN A 141 14.25 -2.29 15.90
CA GLN A 141 15.50 -1.54 15.70
C GLN A 141 15.38 -0.05 16.08
N LEU A 142 14.17 0.44 16.33
CA LEU A 142 13.95 1.85 16.65
C LEU A 142 14.36 2.19 18.08
N ASP A 143 15.27 3.14 18.23
CA ASP A 143 15.63 3.67 19.54
C ASP A 143 14.44 4.43 20.16
N GLY A 144 14.01 3.99 21.34
CA GLY A 144 12.87 4.58 22.04
C GLY A 144 11.56 4.61 21.24
N ARG A 145 11.37 3.74 20.23
CA ARG A 145 10.20 3.71 19.34
C ARG A 145 10.01 4.99 18.54
N ARG A 146 11.09 5.64 18.13
CA ARG A 146 11.06 6.91 17.37
C ARG A 146 11.62 6.72 15.97
N PHE A 147 11.01 7.40 15.02
CA PHE A 147 11.51 7.54 13.66
C PHE A 147 11.37 9.00 13.20
N GLY A 148 12.50 9.70 13.09
CA GLY A 148 12.50 11.15 12.86
C GLY A 148 11.69 11.90 13.93
N VAL A 149 10.62 12.58 13.51
CA VAL A 149 9.71 13.32 14.39
C VAL A 149 8.51 12.50 14.87
N MET A 150 8.38 11.25 14.42
CA MET A 150 7.27 10.36 14.79
C MET A 150 7.63 9.55 16.03
N GLU A 151 6.73 9.55 17.02
CA GLU A 151 6.79 8.67 18.18
C GLU A 151 5.68 7.63 18.07
N PHE A 152 6.05 6.36 18.02
CA PHE A 152 5.10 5.26 17.89
C PHE A 152 4.49 4.89 19.25
N THR A 153 3.16 4.91 19.32
CA THR A 153 2.39 4.47 20.50
C THR A 153 2.15 2.97 20.51
N GLY A 154 2.43 2.28 19.39
CA GLY A 154 2.37 0.83 19.25
C GLY A 154 3.13 0.35 18.01
N LYS A 155 3.20 -0.97 17.82
CA LYS A 155 3.76 -1.54 16.59
C LYS A 155 2.92 -1.11 15.37
N PRO A 156 3.54 -0.73 14.25
CA PRO A 156 2.82 -0.59 12.99
C PRO A 156 2.10 -1.87 12.63
N ILE A 157 0.96 -1.75 11.96
CA ILE A 157 0.16 -2.89 11.51
C ILE A 157 0.24 -2.95 9.98
N ALA A 158 0.69 -4.09 9.46
CA ALA A 158 0.81 -4.34 8.04
C ALA A 158 -0.54 -4.20 7.33
N VAL A 159 -0.48 -3.77 6.07
CA VAL A 159 -1.66 -3.76 5.21
C VAL A 159 -2.18 -5.20 5.07
N PRO A 160 -3.43 -5.49 5.47
CA PRO A 160 -3.98 -6.83 5.29
C PRO A 160 -4.14 -7.15 3.79
N PRO A 161 -4.24 -8.43 3.40
CA PRO A 161 -4.58 -8.80 2.03
C PRO A 161 -5.80 -8.00 1.53
N THR A 162 -5.56 -7.15 0.54
CA THR A 162 -6.54 -6.17 0.06
C THR A 162 -6.62 -6.21 -1.46
N LEU A 163 -7.80 -6.52 -2.01
CA LEU A 163 -8.07 -6.46 -3.44
C LEU A 163 -8.83 -5.17 -3.78
N THR A 164 -8.18 -4.23 -4.46
CA THR A 164 -8.80 -2.99 -4.93
C THR A 164 -9.38 -3.21 -6.32
N LEU A 165 -10.67 -2.97 -6.51
CA LEU A 165 -11.39 -3.07 -7.78
C LEU A 165 -11.68 -1.66 -8.32
N PHE A 166 -11.41 -1.45 -9.61
CA PHE A 166 -11.59 -0.17 -10.29
C PHE A 166 -12.97 -0.12 -10.93
N VAL A 167 -13.94 0.54 -10.28
CA VAL A 167 -15.37 0.38 -10.55
C VAL A 167 -15.82 0.88 -11.92
N ASP A 168 -15.04 1.75 -12.55
CA ASP A 168 -15.33 2.21 -13.91
C ASP A 168 -14.64 1.37 -14.99
N HIS A 169 -13.89 0.34 -14.59
CA HIS A 169 -13.33 -0.61 -15.51
C HIS A 169 -14.44 -1.46 -16.16
N GLN A 170 -14.37 -1.69 -17.47
CA GLN A 170 -15.40 -2.43 -18.23
C GLN A 170 -15.67 -3.85 -17.70
N ALA A 171 -14.68 -4.47 -17.06
CA ALA A 171 -14.80 -5.80 -16.46
C ALA A 171 -15.53 -5.81 -15.11
N ILE A 172 -15.81 -4.64 -14.51
CA ILE A 172 -16.47 -4.53 -13.22
C ILE A 172 -17.94 -4.21 -13.42
N ASP A 173 -18.79 -5.17 -13.06
CA ASP A 173 -20.22 -4.96 -12.86
C ASP A 173 -20.55 -5.21 -11.38
N LEU A 174 -20.78 -4.11 -10.63
CA LEU A 174 -21.11 -4.14 -9.21
C LEU A 174 -22.32 -5.05 -8.90
N GLY A 175 -23.33 -5.09 -9.79
CA GLY A 175 -24.54 -5.88 -9.59
C GLY A 175 -24.29 -7.39 -9.69
N SER A 176 -23.20 -7.80 -10.35
CA SER A 176 -22.82 -9.20 -10.56
C SER A 176 -21.73 -9.71 -9.61
N LEU A 177 -21.18 -8.85 -8.73
CA LEU A 177 -20.07 -9.20 -7.85
C LEU A 177 -20.48 -10.25 -6.80
N LYS A 178 -19.84 -11.42 -6.87
CA LYS A 178 -19.99 -12.54 -5.95
C LYS A 178 -18.89 -12.47 -4.89
N ILE A 179 -19.04 -11.57 -3.92
CA ILE A 179 -18.07 -11.42 -2.84
C ILE A 179 -18.48 -12.26 -1.63
N PRO A 180 -17.68 -13.27 -1.23
CA PRO A 180 -17.93 -14.08 -0.04
C PRO A 180 -18.09 -13.26 1.25
N PRO A 181 -18.92 -13.72 2.21
CA PRO A 181 -19.27 -12.95 3.41
C PRO A 181 -18.09 -12.66 4.36
N GLN A 182 -17.02 -13.46 4.31
CA GLN A 182 -15.82 -13.24 5.12
C GLN A 182 -15.00 -12.02 4.70
N ILE A 183 -15.21 -11.49 3.49
CA ILE A 183 -14.45 -10.36 2.95
C ILE A 183 -15.17 -9.05 3.30
N SER A 184 -14.47 -8.13 3.96
CA SER A 184 -15.00 -6.79 4.20
C SER A 184 -14.91 -5.94 2.95
N VAL A 185 -15.95 -5.17 2.63
CA VAL A 185 -16.00 -4.33 1.43
C VAL A 185 -16.19 -2.87 1.83
N ALA A 186 -15.38 -1.98 1.27
CA ALA A 186 -15.48 -0.54 1.53
C ALA A 186 -15.15 0.27 0.27
N ALA A 187 -15.61 1.52 0.23
CA ALA A 187 -15.13 2.49 -0.74
C ALA A 187 -13.69 2.89 -0.39
N GLY A 188 -12.83 3.04 -1.39
CA GLY A 188 -11.48 3.54 -1.16
C GLY A 188 -10.47 3.19 -2.24
N TYR A 189 -9.32 3.86 -2.16
CA TYR A 189 -8.18 3.62 -3.03
C TYR A 189 -7.22 2.58 -2.43
N LEU A 190 -6.20 2.24 -3.22
CA LEU A 190 -5.07 1.41 -2.84
C LEU A 190 -4.50 1.85 -1.48
N PRO A 191 -4.26 0.93 -0.54
CA PRO A 191 -3.49 1.25 0.66
C PRO A 191 -2.03 1.46 0.27
N THR A 192 -1.44 2.62 0.57
CA THR A 192 -0.06 2.96 0.17
C THR A 192 0.95 2.90 1.32
N VAL A 193 0.46 2.81 2.55
CA VAL A 193 1.25 2.73 3.78
C VAL A 193 0.53 1.86 4.81
N SER A 194 1.30 1.24 5.70
CA SER A 194 0.81 0.45 6.84
C SER A 194 0.09 1.34 7.87
N GLU A 195 -0.78 0.76 8.68
CA GLU A 195 -1.46 1.49 9.75
C GLU A 195 -0.45 1.84 10.86
N MET A 196 -0.27 3.12 11.13
CA MET A 196 0.74 3.60 12.08
C MET A 196 0.10 4.27 13.30
N PRO A 197 0.18 3.64 14.49
CA PRO A 197 -0.22 4.29 15.72
C PRO A 197 0.90 5.26 16.15
N VAL A 198 0.83 6.52 15.74
CA VAL A 198 1.85 7.55 16.02
C VAL A 198 1.27 8.77 16.72
N LYS A 199 2.10 9.39 17.57
CA LYS A 199 1.99 10.80 17.93
C LYS A 199 2.97 11.59 17.07
N ILE A 200 2.49 12.68 16.47
CA ILE A 200 3.33 13.61 15.73
C ILE A 200 3.63 14.76 16.67
N ALA A 201 4.91 14.95 17.02
CA ALA A 201 5.31 16.14 17.77
C ALA A 201 5.01 17.39 16.93
N PRO A 202 4.51 18.50 17.50
CA PRO A 202 4.35 19.74 16.77
C PRO A 202 5.72 20.16 16.22
N ALA A 203 5.81 20.33 14.90
CA ALA A 203 7.07 20.61 14.22
C ALA A 203 7.74 21.86 14.80
N THR A 204 8.85 21.70 15.53
CA THR A 204 9.71 22.80 15.98
C THR A 204 10.80 23.18 14.97
N ALA A 205 10.79 22.58 13.77
CA ALA A 205 11.60 23.04 12.65
C ALA A 205 10.71 23.87 11.72
N GLN A 206 10.92 25.19 11.69
CA GLN A 206 10.52 25.99 10.54
C GLN A 206 11.08 25.28 9.29
N PRO A 207 10.25 24.91 8.30
CA PRO A 207 10.77 24.57 7.00
C PRO A 207 11.60 25.77 6.55
N ALA A 208 12.84 25.55 6.12
CA ALA A 208 13.53 26.57 5.34
C ALA A 208 12.56 27.00 4.24
N GLU A 209 12.20 28.29 4.20
CA GLU A 209 11.30 28.85 3.19
C GLU A 209 11.91 28.59 1.81
N VAL A 210 11.56 27.45 1.21
CA VAL A 210 11.49 27.38 -0.24
C VAL A 210 10.40 28.40 -0.59
N LYS A 211 10.80 29.53 -1.18
CA LYS A 211 9.88 30.50 -1.78
C LYS A 211 9.13 29.80 -2.92
N SER A 212 8.13 28.99 -2.57
CA SER A 212 7.10 28.58 -3.50
C SER A 212 6.17 29.77 -3.65
N ASP A 213 6.04 30.26 -4.88
CA ASP A 213 5.03 31.25 -5.22
C ASP A 213 3.67 30.74 -4.73
N LYS A 214 3.07 31.45 -3.76
CA LYS A 214 1.77 31.12 -3.15
C LYS A 214 0.64 31.47 -4.10
N THR A 215 0.67 30.97 -5.33
CA THR A 215 -0.56 30.76 -6.08
C THR A 215 -1.06 29.38 -5.67
N ALA A 216 -2.04 29.33 -4.77
CA ALA A 216 -2.74 28.08 -4.52
C ALA A 216 -3.19 27.55 -5.89
N PRO A 217 -2.86 26.30 -6.26
CA PRO A 217 -3.37 25.74 -7.50
C PRO A 217 -4.89 25.88 -7.47
N PRO A 218 -5.52 26.35 -8.56
CA PRO A 218 -6.96 26.51 -8.61
C PRO A 218 -7.62 25.17 -8.23
N PRO A 219 -8.75 25.18 -7.51
CA PRO A 219 -9.45 23.97 -7.14
C PRO A 219 -9.70 23.15 -8.41
N VAL A 220 -9.15 21.93 -8.44
CA VAL A 220 -9.36 21.00 -9.55
C VAL A 220 -10.86 20.73 -9.61
N PRO A 221 -11.55 21.04 -10.72
CA PRO A 221 -12.97 20.74 -10.86
C PRO A 221 -13.22 19.26 -10.58
N ALA A 222 -14.25 18.94 -9.79
CA ALA A 222 -14.62 17.56 -9.54
C ALA A 222 -14.98 16.89 -10.88
N ASP A 223 -14.34 15.74 -11.16
CA ASP A 223 -14.62 14.95 -12.36
C ASP A 223 -16.02 14.31 -12.21
N PRO A 224 -17.01 14.69 -13.04
CA PRO A 224 -18.36 14.15 -12.93
C PRO A 224 -18.44 12.62 -13.05
N ALA A 225 -17.47 12.00 -13.75
CA ALA A 225 -17.40 10.54 -13.86
C ALA A 225 -17.05 9.90 -12.51
N VAL A 226 -16.06 10.46 -11.80
CA VAL A 226 -15.66 10.00 -10.46
C VAL A 226 -16.79 10.16 -9.45
N GLU A 227 -17.55 11.25 -9.52
CA GLU A 227 -18.73 11.43 -8.67
C GLU A 227 -19.83 10.39 -8.96
N ALA A 228 -20.08 10.10 -10.24
CA ALA A 228 -21.05 9.09 -10.64
C ALA A 228 -20.64 7.68 -10.20
N ALA A 229 -19.34 7.34 -10.32
CA ALA A 229 -18.78 6.09 -9.80
C ALA A 229 -18.90 6.00 -8.28
N THR A 230 -18.59 7.07 -7.56
CA THR A 230 -18.73 7.16 -6.11
C THR A 230 -20.17 6.92 -5.66
N ARG A 231 -21.16 7.51 -6.35
CA ARG A 231 -22.58 7.25 -6.08
C ARG A 231 -22.94 5.78 -6.28
N ARG A 232 -22.51 5.16 -7.39
CA ARG A 232 -22.74 3.72 -7.65
C ARG A 232 -22.15 2.84 -6.55
N ILE A 233 -20.93 3.14 -6.10
CA ILE A 233 -20.28 2.45 -4.97
C ILE A 233 -21.11 2.57 -3.70
N GLN A 234 -21.56 3.78 -3.35
CA GLN A 234 -22.34 3.98 -2.14
C GLN A 234 -23.68 3.23 -2.20
N THR A 235 -24.36 3.28 -3.35
CA THR A 235 -25.59 2.50 -3.57
C THR A 235 -25.36 1.01 -3.37
N TYR A 236 -24.28 0.46 -3.96
CA TYR A 236 -23.92 -0.94 -3.80
C TYR A 236 -23.64 -1.31 -2.33
N LEU A 237 -22.86 -0.49 -1.62
CA LEU A 237 -22.53 -0.73 -0.21
C LEU A 237 -23.77 -0.68 0.69
N ASN A 238 -24.70 0.23 0.43
CA ASN A 238 -25.96 0.35 1.20
C ASN A 238 -26.92 -0.83 0.97
N GLN A 239 -26.84 -1.48 -0.18
CA GLN A 239 -27.68 -2.65 -0.52
C GLN A 239 -27.06 -3.98 -0.07
N ARG A 240 -25.77 -3.98 0.26
CA ARG A 240 -25.05 -5.19 0.68
C ARG A 240 -25.54 -5.58 2.09
N PRO A 241 -25.90 -6.85 2.32
CA PRO A 241 -26.21 -7.31 3.67
C PRO A 241 -25.00 -7.06 4.57
N ALA A 242 -25.25 -6.48 5.74
CA ALA A 242 -24.21 -6.24 6.73
C ALA A 242 -23.50 -7.57 7.05
N ARG A 243 -22.18 -7.52 7.21
CA ARG A 243 -21.41 -8.68 7.65
C ARG A 243 -22.01 -9.17 8.97
N PRO A 244 -22.41 -10.45 9.08
CA PRO A 244 -22.68 -11.05 10.39
C PRO A 244 -21.40 -10.89 11.21
N ASP A 245 -21.50 -10.13 12.30
CA ASP A 245 -20.45 -9.87 13.29
C ASP A 245 -19.41 -8.78 12.95
N ALA A 246 -19.86 -7.53 13.12
CA ALA A 246 -19.04 -6.45 13.69
C ALA A 246 -19.57 -5.96 15.07
N ALA A 247 -20.67 -6.52 15.58
CA ALA A 247 -21.38 -6.02 16.76
C ALA A 247 -20.97 -6.66 18.12
N SER A 248 -19.86 -7.38 18.21
CA SER A 248 -19.53 -8.18 19.44
C SER A 248 -18.09 -8.08 19.95
N ARG A 249 -17.30 -7.05 19.59
CA ARG A 249 -15.91 -6.92 20.12
C ARG A 249 -15.68 -5.80 21.14
N ASP A 250 -16.70 -5.02 21.50
CA ASP A 250 -16.59 -3.99 22.56
C ASP A 250 -17.00 -4.49 23.97
N GLY A 251 -17.20 -5.80 24.15
CA GLY A 251 -17.67 -6.38 25.41
C GLY A 251 -16.61 -7.08 26.27
N ALA A 252 -15.31 -6.94 26.00
CA ALA A 252 -14.26 -7.56 26.81
C ALA A 252 -12.96 -6.75 26.82
N ARG A 253 -12.92 -5.68 27.63
CA ARG A 253 -11.72 -5.22 28.32
C ARG A 253 -12.10 -4.74 29.71
#